data_AF-A0A377KQ89-F1
#
_entry.id   AF-A0A377KQ89-F1
#
_cell.length_a   1.000
_cell.length_b   1.000
_cell.length_c   1.000
_cell.angle_alpha   90.00
_cell.angle_beta   90.00
_cell.angle_gamma   90.00
#
_symmetry.space_group_name_H-M   'P 1'
#
loop_
_entity.id
_entity.type
_entity.pdbx_description
1 polymer ?
#
loop_
_entity_poly.entity_id
_entity_poly.type
_entity_poly.pdbx_seq_one_letter_code
_entity_poly.pdbx_strand_id
1 'polypeptide(L)'
;MKDYYSVQELAEQLSVTTRSIRNYLQEGKLHGTKAGGKWRFTEQDLYDFLYGVEETNQDQENKQIFEAPVTLRFSLVTTDFYAMQKFKDTVFTYHLDVYANKKERLIHYQHLKQNHYELTIGGNFNYVMNFSHWIYKLLQKQSAITLKKMASS
;
A
#
# COMPACT_ATOMS: atom_id res chain seq x y z
N MET A 1 2.23 -26.20 2.73
CA MET A 1 2.22 -24.82 3.24
C MET A 1 2.25 -24.89 4.76
N LYS A 2 2.71 -23.84 5.44
CA LYS A 2 2.85 -23.85 6.91
C LYS A 2 1.57 -23.31 7.53
N ASP A 3 0.95 -24.06 8.44
CA ASP A 3 -0.40 -23.72 8.93
C ASP A 3 -0.41 -22.51 9.88
N TYR A 4 0.72 -22.23 10.55
CA TYR A 4 0.83 -21.15 11.52
C TYR A 4 2.20 -20.48 11.54
N TYR A 5 2.19 -19.18 11.79
CA TYR A 5 3.34 -18.33 12.10
C TYR A 5 3.46 -18.10 13.60
N SER A 6 4.68 -18.04 14.09
CA SER A 6 5.01 -17.50 15.41
C SER A 6 5.12 -15.97 15.39
N VAL A 7 5.21 -15.35 16.57
CA VAL A 7 5.45 -13.90 16.70
C VAL A 7 6.75 -13.48 16.00
N GLN A 8 7.81 -14.28 16.10
CA GLN A 8 9.08 -14.02 15.42
C GLN A 8 8.93 -14.05 13.91
N GLU A 9 8.34 -15.12 13.37
CA GLU A 9 8.18 -15.29 11.93
C GLU A 9 7.26 -14.25 11.32
N LEU A 10 6.19 -13.88 12.04
CA LEU A 10 5.29 -12.81 11.60
C LEU A 10 5.99 -11.44 11.62
N ALA A 11 6.84 -11.21 12.63
CA ALA A 11 7.64 -9.99 12.71
C ALA A 11 8.65 -9.88 11.55
N GLU A 12 9.31 -10.98 11.20
CA GLU A 12 10.20 -11.05 10.03
C GLU A 12 9.44 -10.81 8.73
N GLN A 13 8.31 -11.49 8.53
CA GLN A 13 7.50 -11.38 7.33
C GLN A 13 6.93 -9.96 7.12
N LEU A 14 6.57 -9.28 8.20
CA LEU A 14 6.08 -7.90 8.18
C LEU A 14 7.21 -6.87 8.28
N SER A 15 8.47 -7.29 8.46
CA SER A 15 9.62 -6.42 8.71
C SER A 15 9.41 -5.44 9.87
N VAL A 16 8.79 -5.91 10.96
CA VAL A 16 8.55 -5.16 12.20
C VAL A 16 9.20 -5.85 13.40
N THR A 17 9.18 -5.22 14.56
CA THR A 17 9.68 -5.84 15.79
C THR A 17 8.63 -6.78 16.40
N THR A 18 9.08 -7.78 17.16
CA THR A 18 8.17 -8.61 17.98
C THR A 18 7.39 -7.80 19.01
N ARG A 19 7.88 -6.62 19.40
CA ARG A 19 7.14 -5.65 20.24
C ARG A 19 5.96 -5.06 19.49
N SER A 20 6.15 -4.69 18.22
CA SER A 20 5.06 -4.18 17.37
C SER A 20 3.94 -5.21 17.22
N ILE A 21 4.28 -6.49 16.98
CA ILE A 21 3.29 -7.58 16.91
C ILE A 21 2.47 -7.69 18.21
N ARG A 22 3.13 -7.59 19.37
CA ARG A 22 2.43 -7.61 20.68
C ARG A 22 1.54 -6.38 20.87
N ASN A 23 1.98 -5.21 20.44
CA ASN A 23 1.17 -3.99 20.50
C ASN A 23 -0.07 -4.13 19.58
N TYR A 24 0.07 -4.67 18.38
CA TYR A 24 -1.06 -4.89 17.48
C TYR A 24 -2.10 -5.85 18.06
N LEU A 25 -1.65 -6.91 18.74
CA LEU A 25 -2.51 -7.80 19.52
C LEU A 25 -3.21 -7.06 20.68
N GLN A 26 -2.48 -6.22 21.43
CA GLN A 26 -3.02 -5.47 22.55
C GLN A 26 -4.04 -4.41 22.12
N GLU A 27 -3.81 -3.77 20.98
CA GLU A 27 -4.65 -2.74 20.38
C GLU A 27 -5.84 -3.32 19.58
N GLY A 28 -5.93 -4.66 19.44
CA GLY A 28 -7.00 -5.33 18.68
C GLY A 28 -6.88 -5.17 17.16
N LYS A 29 -5.71 -4.74 16.66
CA LYS A 29 -5.47 -4.56 15.23
C LYS A 29 -5.14 -5.87 14.54
N LEU A 30 -4.38 -6.73 15.21
CA LEU A 30 -3.98 -8.06 14.74
C LEU A 30 -4.66 -9.11 15.62
N HIS A 31 -5.33 -10.07 14.98
CA HIS A 31 -5.90 -11.22 15.64
C HIS A 31 -4.99 -12.44 15.53
N GLY A 32 -5.18 -13.41 16.41
CA GLY A 32 -4.43 -14.65 16.41
C GLY A 32 -4.97 -15.61 17.48
N THR A 33 -4.39 -16.79 17.58
CA THR A 33 -4.81 -17.82 18.55
C THR A 33 -3.67 -18.16 19.49
N LYS A 34 -3.97 -18.38 20.78
CA LYS A 34 -3.00 -18.92 21.75
C LYS A 34 -3.03 -20.44 21.74
N ALA A 35 -1.90 -21.06 21.37
CA ALA A 35 -1.69 -22.50 21.46
C ALA A 35 -0.47 -22.78 22.35
N GLY A 36 -0.67 -23.54 23.44
CA GLY A 36 0.41 -23.88 24.39
C GLY A 36 1.08 -22.65 25.02
N GLY A 37 0.29 -21.60 25.33
CA GLY A 37 0.78 -20.35 25.90
C GLY A 37 1.54 -19.43 24.93
N LYS A 38 1.66 -19.81 23.65
CA LYS A 38 2.31 -19.00 22.61
C LYS A 38 1.29 -18.52 21.59
N TRP A 39 1.46 -17.29 21.10
CA TRP A 39 0.66 -16.79 19.99
C TRP A 39 1.04 -17.50 18.68
N ARG A 40 0.00 -17.82 17.91
CA ARG A 40 0.04 -18.42 16.59
C ARG A 40 -0.89 -17.65 15.67
N PHE A 41 -0.46 -17.45 14.44
CA PHE A 41 -1.17 -16.67 13.45
C PHE A 41 -1.31 -17.50 12.19
N THR A 42 -2.53 -17.61 11.69
CA THR A 42 -2.80 -18.19 10.39
C THR A 42 -2.43 -17.21 9.29
N GLU A 43 -2.38 -17.70 8.05
CA GLU A 43 -2.26 -16.82 6.89
C GLU A 43 -3.48 -15.88 6.77
N GLN A 44 -4.67 -16.34 7.19
CA GLN A 44 -5.88 -15.52 7.24
C GLN A 44 -5.77 -14.39 8.27
N ASP A 45 -5.24 -14.65 9.47
CA ASP A 45 -5.02 -13.60 10.48
C ASP A 45 -4.14 -12.47 9.95
N LEU A 46 -3.12 -12.82 9.15
CA LEU A 46 -2.26 -11.86 8.50
C LEU A 46 -2.96 -11.13 7.35
N TYR A 47 -3.74 -11.86 6.56
CA TYR A 47 -4.57 -11.28 5.51
C TYR A 47 -5.52 -10.24 6.11
N ASP A 48 -6.27 -10.59 7.14
CA ASP A 48 -7.21 -9.72 7.83
C ASP A 48 -6.50 -8.52 8.47
N PHE A 49 -5.28 -8.70 8.99
CA PHE A 49 -4.48 -7.60 9.52
C PHE A 49 -4.01 -6.60 8.44
N LEU A 50 -3.63 -7.11 7.26
CA LEU A 50 -3.12 -6.29 6.16
C LEU A 50 -4.23 -5.66 5.31
N TYR A 51 -5.39 -6.31 5.25
CA TYR A 51 -6.47 -6.01 4.30
C TYR A 51 -7.82 -5.71 4.97
N GLY A 52 -7.97 -5.96 6.28
CA GLY A 52 -9.23 -5.82 7.04
C GLY A 52 -10.04 -7.12 7.10
N VAL A 53 -10.90 -7.25 8.12
CA VAL A 53 -11.82 -8.39 8.27
C VAL A 53 -13.01 -8.18 7.32
N GLU A 54 -13.33 -9.14 6.44
CA GLU A 54 -14.59 -9.12 5.68
C GLU A 54 -15.69 -9.84 6.49
N GLU A 55 -16.78 -9.13 6.80
CA GLU A 55 -17.91 -9.66 7.56
C GLU A 55 -19.01 -10.22 6.64
N THR A 56 -19.03 -11.56 6.47
CA THR A 56 -20.18 -12.41 6.09
C THR A 56 -21.06 -12.07 4.87
N ASN A 57 -21.05 -12.99 3.89
CA ASN A 57 -22.09 -13.43 2.94
C ASN A 57 -22.86 -12.44 2.04
N GLN A 58 -22.99 -11.15 2.36
CA GLN A 58 -23.43 -10.12 1.41
C GLN A 58 -22.28 -9.60 0.53
N ASP A 59 -21.03 -9.92 0.92
CA ASP A 59 -19.81 -9.41 0.29
C ASP A 59 -19.37 -10.14 -0.98
N GLN A 60 -20.01 -11.21 -1.43
CA GLN A 60 -19.58 -11.93 -2.64
C GLN A 60 -19.80 -11.12 -3.93
N GLU A 61 -20.87 -10.32 -4.02
CA GLU A 61 -21.06 -9.36 -5.12
C GLU A 61 -20.10 -8.17 -5.00
N ASN A 62 -19.81 -7.69 -3.78
CA ASN A 62 -18.83 -6.62 -3.54
C ASN A 62 -17.39 -7.09 -3.84
N LYS A 63 -17.04 -8.35 -3.57
CA LYS A 63 -15.71 -8.92 -3.82
C LYS A 63 -15.33 -8.85 -5.28
N GLN A 64 -16.27 -9.10 -6.19
CA GLN A 64 -16.03 -8.93 -7.64
C GLN A 64 -15.70 -7.48 -8.01
N ILE A 65 -16.30 -6.49 -7.34
CA ILE A 65 -15.99 -5.06 -7.53
C ILE A 65 -14.58 -4.73 -7.02
N PHE A 66 -14.14 -5.34 -5.91
CA PHE A 66 -12.81 -5.10 -5.32
C PHE A 66 -11.67 -5.94 -5.94
N GLU A 67 -11.99 -7.02 -6.67
CA GLU A 67 -11.05 -7.76 -7.50
C GLU A 67 -10.77 -7.07 -8.84
N ALA A 68 -11.67 -6.20 -9.30
CA ALA A 68 -11.42 -5.39 -10.49
C ALA A 68 -10.25 -4.41 -10.26
N PRO A 69 -9.38 -4.20 -11.26
CA PRO A 69 -8.29 -3.25 -11.13
C PRO A 69 -8.84 -1.83 -11.00
N VAL A 70 -8.44 -1.14 -9.95
CA VAL A 70 -8.69 0.29 -9.76
C VAL A 70 -7.47 1.08 -10.21
N THR A 71 -7.66 2.35 -10.54
CA THR A 71 -6.56 3.27 -10.85
C THR A 71 -6.65 4.53 -9.99
N LEU A 72 -5.50 5.05 -9.59
CA LEU A 72 -5.39 6.36 -8.95
C LEU A 72 -4.40 7.21 -9.75
N ARG A 73 -4.82 8.44 -10.04
CA ARG A 73 -4.04 9.42 -10.79
C ARG A 73 -3.63 10.58 -9.90
N PHE A 74 -2.34 10.84 -9.81
CA PHE A 74 -1.76 12.03 -9.20
C PHE A 74 -1.45 13.05 -10.30
N SER A 75 -2.17 14.17 -10.29
CA SER A 75 -1.83 15.32 -11.11
C SER A 75 -0.85 16.21 -10.34
N LEU A 76 0.38 16.28 -10.81
CA LEU A 76 1.50 16.93 -10.13
C LEU A 76 1.93 18.19 -10.88
N VAL A 77 2.32 19.22 -10.13
CA VAL A 77 2.82 20.49 -10.66
C VAL A 77 4.13 20.86 -9.98
N THR A 78 5.17 21.15 -10.78
CA THR A 78 6.43 21.71 -10.27
C THR A 78 7.23 22.43 -11.35
N THR A 79 7.92 23.51 -10.95
CA THR A 79 8.93 24.17 -11.77
C THR A 79 10.33 23.59 -11.56
N ASP A 80 10.54 22.76 -10.54
CA ASP A 80 11.81 22.12 -10.24
C ASP A 80 11.89 20.74 -10.91
N PHE A 81 12.54 20.72 -12.08
CA PHE A 81 12.73 19.49 -12.84
C PHE A 81 13.56 18.44 -12.09
N TYR A 82 14.57 18.86 -11.33
CA TYR A 82 15.42 17.93 -10.60
C TYR A 82 14.65 17.27 -9.46
N ALA A 83 13.83 18.04 -8.72
CA ALA A 83 12.93 17.49 -7.73
C ALA A 83 11.95 16.48 -8.33
N MET A 84 11.40 16.75 -9.52
CA MET A 84 10.52 15.82 -10.24
C MET A 84 11.22 14.52 -10.64
N GLN A 85 12.43 14.61 -11.22
CA GLN A 85 13.19 13.40 -11.57
C GLN A 85 13.52 12.57 -10.35
N LYS A 86 14.02 13.20 -9.27
CA LYS A 86 14.33 12.51 -8.02
C LYS A 86 13.10 11.86 -7.41
N PHE A 87 11.95 12.54 -7.41
CA PHE A 87 10.68 12.00 -6.96
C PHE A 87 10.28 10.76 -7.78
N LYS A 88 10.28 10.89 -9.11
CA LYS A 88 9.96 9.80 -10.04
C LYS A 88 10.87 8.59 -9.80
N ASP A 89 12.18 8.79 -9.75
CA ASP A 89 13.14 7.70 -9.54
C ASP A 89 12.90 7.01 -8.19
N THR A 90 12.68 7.78 -7.12
CA THR A 90 12.36 7.23 -5.79
C THR A 90 11.09 6.38 -5.81
N VAL A 91 10.03 6.86 -6.49
CA VAL A 91 8.76 6.14 -6.61
C VAL A 91 8.93 4.83 -7.40
N PHE A 92 9.64 4.86 -8.52
CA PHE A 92 9.85 3.68 -9.36
C PHE A 92 10.76 2.65 -8.69
N THR A 93 11.84 3.08 -8.02
CA THR A 93 12.71 2.17 -7.26
C THR A 93 11.93 1.48 -6.14
N TYR A 94 11.20 2.23 -5.31
CA TYR A 94 10.36 1.63 -4.26
C TYR A 94 9.32 0.66 -4.84
N HIS A 95 8.71 1.02 -5.97
CA HIS A 95 7.76 0.13 -6.62
C HIS A 95 8.39 -1.19 -7.04
N LEU A 96 9.58 -1.15 -7.66
CA LEU A 96 10.30 -2.36 -8.06
C LEU A 96 10.68 -3.19 -6.83
N ASP A 97 11.26 -2.57 -5.80
CA ASP A 97 11.75 -3.28 -4.62
C ASP A 97 10.63 -3.96 -3.83
N VAL A 98 9.47 -3.32 -3.70
CA VAL A 98 8.36 -3.79 -2.85
C VAL A 98 7.31 -4.57 -3.65
N TYR A 99 7.15 -4.28 -4.94
CA TYR A 99 6.00 -4.76 -5.72
C TYR A 99 6.34 -5.56 -7.00
N ALA A 100 7.60 -5.80 -7.35
CA ALA A 100 8.03 -6.46 -8.60
C ALA A 100 7.39 -7.83 -8.90
N ASN A 101 6.84 -8.51 -7.90
CA ASN A 101 6.45 -9.92 -8.01
C ASN A 101 5.01 -10.18 -8.55
N LYS A 102 4.28 -9.15 -9.02
CA LYS A 102 2.91 -9.34 -9.55
C LYS A 102 2.69 -8.61 -10.88
N LYS A 103 2.21 -9.33 -11.90
CA LYS A 103 2.01 -8.85 -13.28
C LYS A 103 0.88 -7.83 -13.44
N GLU A 104 -0.03 -7.74 -12.47
CA GLU A 104 -1.25 -6.92 -12.54
C GLU A 104 -1.10 -5.52 -11.92
N ARG A 105 0.14 -5.13 -11.55
CA ARG A 105 0.44 -3.83 -10.94
C ARG A 105 0.98 -2.88 -12.00
N LEU A 106 0.20 -1.86 -12.29
CA LEU A 106 0.50 -0.81 -13.25
C LEU A 106 1.07 0.41 -12.53
N ILE A 107 2.20 0.89 -13.01
CA ILE A 107 2.70 2.23 -12.71
C ILE A 107 3.04 2.91 -14.03
N HIS A 108 2.53 4.11 -14.22
CA HIS A 108 2.75 4.91 -15.41
C HIS A 108 3.07 6.35 -15.02
N TYR A 109 4.07 6.93 -15.69
CA TYR A 109 4.46 8.31 -15.51
C TYR A 109 4.51 8.99 -16.87
N GLN A 110 3.88 10.16 -16.96
CA GLN A 110 3.89 10.98 -18.16
C GLN A 110 4.16 12.44 -17.82
N HIS A 111 4.98 13.08 -18.66
CA HIS A 111 5.15 14.53 -18.67
C HIS A 111 4.22 15.10 -19.73
N LEU A 112 3.27 15.95 -19.32
CA LEU A 112 2.22 16.45 -20.22
C LEU A 112 2.70 17.69 -20.99
N LYS A 113 2.61 18.87 -20.36
CA LYS A 113 3.06 20.16 -20.89
C LYS A 113 3.58 21.05 -19.76
N GLN A 114 4.64 21.82 -20.02
CA GLN A 114 5.23 22.78 -19.07
C GLN A 114 5.64 22.08 -17.75
N ASN A 115 5.09 22.54 -16.62
CA ASN A 115 5.32 22.07 -15.25
C ASN A 115 4.34 20.98 -14.78
N HIS A 116 3.55 20.39 -15.69
CA HIS A 116 2.53 19.40 -15.35
C HIS A 116 2.97 17.97 -15.62
N TYR A 117 2.82 17.12 -14.61
CA TYR A 117 3.19 15.72 -14.63
C TYR A 117 2.03 14.87 -14.12
N GLU A 118 1.97 13.62 -14.56
CA GLU A 118 0.98 12.67 -14.10
C GLU A 118 1.64 11.36 -13.72
N LEU A 119 1.32 10.89 -12.51
CA LEU A 119 1.65 9.55 -12.04
C LEU A 119 0.35 8.78 -11.87
N THR A 120 0.22 7.68 -12.58
CA THR A 120 -0.93 6.78 -12.50
C THR A 120 -0.47 5.44 -11.95
N ILE A 121 -1.16 4.96 -10.91
CA ILE A 121 -0.97 3.63 -10.36
C ILE A 121 -2.26 2.84 -10.55
N GLY A 122 -2.15 1.54 -10.80
CA GLY A 122 -3.31 0.69 -11.04
C GLY A 122 -3.09 -0.77 -10.68
N GLY A 123 -4.16 -1.46 -10.31
CA GLY A 123 -4.13 -2.86 -9.90
C GLY A 123 -5.19 -3.12 -8.85
N ASN A 124 -5.02 -4.18 -8.06
CA ASN A 124 -5.97 -4.48 -6.99
C ASN A 124 -6.08 -3.31 -5.98
N PHE A 125 -7.26 -3.13 -5.39
CA PHE A 125 -7.55 -2.00 -4.49
C PHE A 125 -6.50 -1.82 -3.38
N ASN A 126 -6.10 -2.90 -2.71
CA ASN A 126 -5.15 -2.84 -1.61
C ASN A 126 -3.75 -2.37 -2.05
N TYR A 127 -3.30 -2.77 -3.25
CA TYR A 127 -2.06 -2.26 -3.82
C TYR A 127 -2.16 -0.74 -4.04
N VAL A 128 -3.23 -0.28 -4.68
CA VAL A 128 -3.42 1.15 -4.97
C VAL A 128 -3.50 1.98 -3.70
N MET A 129 -4.22 1.52 -2.68
CA MET A 129 -4.33 2.24 -1.40
C MET A 129 -3.01 2.30 -0.63
N ASN A 130 -2.29 1.18 -0.55
CA ASN A 130 -1.02 1.14 0.18
C ASN A 130 0.06 1.99 -0.51
N PHE A 131 0.19 1.84 -1.83
CA PHE A 131 1.20 2.56 -2.58
C PHE A 131 0.88 4.05 -2.67
N SER A 132 -0.40 4.43 -2.84
CA SER A 132 -0.82 5.83 -2.83
C SER A 132 -0.56 6.53 -1.49
N HIS A 133 -0.78 5.83 -0.37
CA HIS A 133 -0.47 6.38 0.95
C HIS A 133 1.03 6.66 1.09
N TRP A 134 1.88 5.73 0.66
CA TRP A 134 3.34 5.93 0.67
C TRP A 134 3.77 7.10 -0.23
N ILE A 135 3.23 7.20 -1.46
CA ILE A 135 3.46 8.32 -2.37
C ILE A 135 3.05 9.65 -1.71
N TYR A 136 1.88 9.68 -1.07
CA TYR A 136 1.40 10.87 -0.35
C TYR A 136 2.36 11.29 0.76
N LYS A 137 2.89 10.35 1.55
CA LYS A 137 3.92 10.65 2.57
C LYS A 137 5.22 11.18 1.95
N LEU A 138 5.60 10.70 0.77
CA LEU A 138 6.74 11.24 0.04
C LEU A 138 6.49 12.67 -0.44
N LEU A 139 5.30 12.95 -0.98
CA LEU A 139 4.88 14.30 -1.38
C LEU A 139 4.87 15.28 -0.18
N GLN A 140 4.41 14.85 0.99
CA GLN A 140 4.42 15.69 2.20
C GLN A 140 5.84 16.12 2.63
N LYS A 141 6.87 15.34 2.29
CA LYS A 141 8.27 15.61 2.67
C LYS A 141 8.99 16.55 1.70
N GLN A 142 8.38 16.91 0.57
CA GLN A 142 9.02 17.72 -0.46
C GLN A 142 8.08 18.83 -0.93
N SER A 143 8.49 20.08 -0.74
CA SER A 143 7.67 21.27 -0.97
C SER A 143 7.67 21.74 -2.43
N ALA A 144 8.57 21.21 -3.26
CA ALA A 144 8.74 21.63 -4.64
C ALA A 144 7.65 21.11 -5.58
N ILE A 145 6.96 20.02 -5.22
CA ILE A 145 5.92 19.39 -6.04
C ILE A 145 4.59 19.49 -5.30
N THR A 146 3.57 19.94 -6.03
CA THR A 146 2.22 20.11 -5.49
C THR A 146 1.21 19.31 -6.28
N LEU A 147 0.11 18.93 -5.63
CA LEU A 147 -1.05 18.40 -6.34
C LEU A 147 -1.74 19.55 -7.08
N LYS A 148 -2.07 19.32 -8.36
CA LYS A 148 -2.82 20.29 -9.15
C LYS A 148 -4.15 20.57 -8.47
N LYS A 149 -4.39 21.83 -8.07
CA LYS A 149 -5.71 22.25 -7.58
C LYS A 149 -6.74 22.10 -8.70
N MET A 150 -7.90 21.53 -8.38
CA MET A 150 -9.04 21.59 -9.31
C MET A 150 -9.42 23.05 -9.50
N ALA A 151 -9.66 23.46 -10.75
CA ALA A 151 -10.18 24.80 -11.02
C ALA A 151 -11.53 24.92 -10.31
N SER A 152 -11.65 25.90 -9.41
CA SER A 152 -12.94 26.30 -8.86
C SER A 152 -13.80 26.77 -10.04
N SER A 153 -14.86 26.01 -10.32
CA SER A 153 -15.90 26.43 -11.29
C SER A 153 -16.71 27.59 -10.71
#